data_AF-W0FTV7-F1
#
_entry.id   AF-W0FTV7-F1
#
_cell.length_a   1.000
_cell.length_b   1.000
_cell.length_c   1.000
_cell.angle_alpha   90.00
_cell.angle_beta   90.00
_cell.angle_gamma   90.00
#
_symmetry.space_group_name_H-M   'P 1'
#
loop_
_entity.id
_entity.type
_entity.pdbx_description
1 polymer ?
#
loop_
_entity_poly.entity_id
_entity_poly.type
_entity_poly.pdbx_seq_one_letter_code
_entity_poly.pdbx_strand_id
1 'polypeptide(L)' 'MTTLAALLGALPLMLSTGVGAELRRPLGIGMVGGLIVSQVLTLFTTPVIYLLFDRLALWTKSRFARHEEEA' A
#
# COMPACT_ATOMS: atom_id res chain seq x y z
N MET A 1 -6.39 -4.46 -9.98
CA MET A 1 -6.76 -4.10 -11.37
C MET A 1 -6.22 -2.74 -11.80
N THR A 2 -6.36 -1.69 -10.98
CA THR A 2 -5.82 -0.34 -11.24
C THR A 2 -4.30 -0.28 -11.42
N THR A 3 -3.53 -1.02 -10.62
CA THR A 3 -2.06 -1.03 -10.73
C THR A 3 -1.57 -1.56 -12.08
N LEU A 4 -2.22 -2.60 -12.61
CA LEU A 4 -1.88 -3.16 -13.92
C LEU A 4 -2.13 -2.16 -15.06
N ALA A 5 -3.24 -1.42 -15.01
CA ALA A 5 -3.52 -0.38 -16.00
C ALA A 5 -2.46 0.74 -15.96
N ALA A 6 -2.05 1.17 -14.76
CA ALA A 6 -1.00 2.17 -14.61
C ALA A 6 0.37 1.67 -15.09
N LEU A 7 0.70 0.40 -14.84
CA LEU A 7 1.94 -0.23 -15.33
C LEU A 7 1.96 -0.34 -16.86
N LEU A 8 0.86 -0.77 -17.47
CA LEU A 8 0.72 -0.87 -18.93
C LEU A 8 0.79 0.51 -19.61
N GLY A 9 0.27 1.56 -18.98
CA GLY A 9 0.41 2.94 -19.46
C GLY A 9 1.82 3.53 -19.29
N ALA A 10 2.57 3.10 -18.27
CA ALA A 10 3.95 3.54 -18.03
C ALA A 10 4.99 2.83 -18.93
N LEU A 11 4.69 1.62 -19.39
CA LEU A 11 5.53 0.81 -20.28
C LEU A 11 5.98 1.54 -21.57
N PRO A 12 5.08 2.16 -22.36
CA PRO A 12 5.48 2.90 -23.56
C PRO A 12 6.27 4.18 -23.24
N LEU A 13 6.09 4.80 -22.07
CA LEU A 13 6.92 5.93 -21.63
C LEU A 13 8.36 5.50 -21.36
N MET A 14 8.54 4.33 -20.74
CA MET A 14 9.85 3.75 -20.38
C MET A 14 10.64 3.25 -21.61
N LEU A 15 9.92 2.75 -22.63
CA LEU A 15 10.51 2.23 -23.86
C LEU A 15 10.61 3.26 -24.99
N SER A 16 10.07 4.47 -24.81
CA SER A 16 10.18 5.53 -25.82
C SER A 16 11.66 5.91 -26.05
N THR A 17 12.08 5.96 -27.32
CA THR A 17 13.45 6.26 -27.77
C THR A 17 13.55 7.55 -28.62
N GLY A 18 12.53 8.41 -28.59
CA GLY A 18 12.47 9.67 -29.34
C GLY A 18 12.95 10.91 -28.57
N VAL A 19 12.85 12.10 -29.19
CA VAL A 19 13.18 13.39 -28.56
C VAL A 19 12.31 13.61 -27.31
N GLY A 20 12.94 13.87 -26.17
CA GLY A 20 12.27 13.96 -24.85
C GLY A 20 12.16 12.63 -24.08
N ALA A 21 12.71 11.53 -24.61
CA ALA A 21 12.81 10.24 -23.90
C ALA A 21 13.67 10.32 -22.63
N GLU A 22 14.67 11.21 -22.59
CA GLU A 22 15.53 11.41 -21.43
C GLU A 22 14.76 11.87 -20.18
N LEU A 23 13.64 12.59 -20.36
CA LEU A 23 12.75 12.95 -19.25
C LEU A 23 11.69 11.87 -18.97
N ARG A 24 11.17 11.21 -19.99
CA ARG A 24 10.05 10.25 -19.85
C ARG A 24 10.48 8.92 -19.25
N ARG A 25 11.70 8.47 -19.54
CA ARG A 25 12.28 7.25 -18.95
C ARG A 25 12.38 7.28 -17.42
N PRO A 26 13.06 8.26 -16.80
CA PRO A 26 13.19 8.28 -15.34
C PRO A 26 11.85 8.44 -14.64
N LEU A 27 10.92 9.21 -15.22
CA LEU A 27 9.55 9.34 -14.70
C LEU A 27 8.79 8.00 -14.73
N GLY A 28 8.87 7.26 -15.84
CA GLY A 28 8.25 5.93 -15.96
C GLY A 28 8.82 4.92 -14.97
N ILE A 29 10.15 4.87 -14.82
CA ILE A 29 10.83 3.99 -13.86
C ILE A 29 10.41 4.32 -12.42
N GLY A 30 10.37 5.61 -12.07
CA GLY A 30 9.95 6.07 -10.74
C GLY A 30 8.50 5.68 -10.42
N MET A 31 7.59 5.86 -11.38
CA MET A 31 6.19 5.44 -11.23
C MET A 31 6.05 3.92 -11.03
N VAL A 32 6.69 3.13 -11.88
CA VAL A 32 6.62 1.66 -11.80
C VAL A 32 7.16 1.16 -10.46
N GLY A 33 8.33 1.65 -10.05
CA GLY A 33 8.92 1.30 -8.77
C GLY A 33 8.03 1.71 -7.59
N GLY A 34 7.51 2.93 -7.60
CA GLY A 34 6.62 3.44 -6.56
C GLY A 34 5.32 2.63 -6.45
N LEU A 35 4.72 2.24 -7.58
CA LEU A 35 3.52 1.42 -7.60
C LEU A 35 3.76 0.00 -7.05
N ILE A 36 4.89 -0.62 -7.39
CA ILE A 36 5.26 -1.94 -6.86
C ILE A 36 5.46 -1.85 -5.35
N VAL A 37 6.23 -0.88 -4.88
CA VAL A 37 6.47 -0.66 -3.44
C VAL A 37 5.16 -0.37 -2.72
N SER A 38 4.29 0.47 -3.28
CA SER A 38 3.00 0.78 -2.69
C SER A 38 2.11 -0.45 -2.58
N GLN A 39 2.10 -1.35 -3.56
CA GLN A 39 1.31 -2.59 -3.47
C GLN A 39 1.82 -3.51 -2.38
N VAL A 40 3.14 -3.71 -2.29
CA VAL A 40 3.73 -4.50 -1.21
C VAL A 40 3.40 -3.86 0.14
N LEU A 41 3.61 -2.55 0.28
CA LEU A 41 3.32 -1.84 1.51
C LEU A 41 1.84 -1.96 1.89
N THR A 42 0.90 -1.82 0.96
CA THR A 42 -0.54 -1.96 1.27
C THR A 42 -0.89 -3.39 1.68
N LEU A 43 -0.40 -4.40 0.95
CA LEU A 43 -0.68 -5.81 1.25
C LEU A 43 -0.14 -6.25 2.61
N PHE A 44 0.98 -5.68 3.06
CA PHE A 44 1.54 -5.96 4.39
C PHE A 44 0.96 -5.06 5.49
N THR A 45 0.79 -3.77 5.21
CA THR A 45 0.33 -2.80 6.21
C THR A 45 -1.11 -3.09 6.63
N THR A 46 -1.99 -3.48 5.70
CA THR A 46 -3.40 -3.76 6.01
C THR A 46 -3.58 -4.86 7.07
N PRO A 47 -3.00 -6.08 6.92
CA PRO A 47 -3.13 -7.12 7.94
C PRO A 47 -2.37 -6.78 9.22
N VAL A 48 -1.20 -6.12 9.14
CA VAL A 48 -0.43 -5.71 10.33
C VAL A 48 -1.24 -4.74 11.19
N ILE A 49 -1.86 -3.75 10.56
CA ILE A 49 -2.75 -2.81 11.25
C ILE A 49 -3.94 -3.57 11.84
N TYR A 50 -4.55 -4.49 11.09
CA TYR A 50 -5.68 -5.27 11.60
C TYR A 50 -5.31 -6.06 12.87
N LEU A 51 -4.18 -6.76 12.86
CA LEU A 51 -3.70 -7.51 14.03
C LEU A 51 -3.32 -6.60 15.21
N LEU A 52 -2.80 -5.40 14.93
CA LEU A 52 -2.52 -4.41 15.97
C LEU A 52 -3.81 -3.95 16.64
N PHE A 53 -4.83 -3.60 15.86
CA PHE A 53 -6.13 -3.17 16.37
C PHE A 53 -6.87 -4.32 17.06
N ASP A 54 -6.79 -5.54 16.56
CA ASP A 54 -7.39 -6.73 17.19
C ASP A 54 -6.81 -6.95 18.60
N ARG A 55 -5.47 -6.86 18.75
CA ARG A 55 -4.82 -6.95 20.07
C ARG A 55 -5.24 -5.81 21.01
N LEU A 56 -5.36 -4.59 20.50
CA LEU A 56 -5.84 -3.43 21.26
C LEU A 56 -7.31 -3.60 21.70
N ALA A 57 -8.16 -4.11 20.81
CA ALA A 57 -9.57 -4.39 21.11
C ALA A 57 -9.71 -5.46 22.19
N LEU A 58 -8.95 -6.55 22.11
CA LEU A 58 -8.93 -7.61 23.12
C LEU A 58 -8.46 -7.09 24.49
N TRP A 59 -7.40 -6.28 24.52
CA TRP A 59 -6.91 -5.67 25.76
C TRP A 59 -7.95 -4.75 26.40
N THR A 60 -8.64 -3.95 25.59
CA THR A 60 -9.69 -3.04 26.07
C THR A 60 -10.92 -3.80 26.59
N LYS A 61 -11.32 -4.89 25.92
CA LYS A 61 -12.44 -5.74 26.36
C LYS A 61 -12.19 -6.39 27.72
N SER A 62 -10.95 -6.82 28.00
CA SER A 62 -10.56 -7.38 29.30
C SER A 62 -10.63 -6.36 30.45
N ARG A 63 -10.45 -5.06 30.15
CA ARG A 63 -10.58 -3.96 31.11
C ARG A 63 -12.03 -3.54 31.34
N PHE A 64 -12.90 -3.70 30.33
CA PHE A 64 -14.31 -3.30 30.42
C PHE A 64 -15.20 -4.38 31.06
N ALA A 65 -14.94 -5.67 30.79
CA ALA A 65 -15.70 -6.78 31.39
C ALA A 65 -15.60 -6.83 32.93
N ARG A 66 -14.55 -6.25 33.52
CA ARG A 66 -14.38 -6.16 34.98
C ARG A 66 -15.26 -5.09 35.65
N HIS A 67 -15.86 -4.19 34.87
CA HIS A 67 -16.75 -3.15 35.39
C HIS A 67 -18.24 -3.56 35.40
N GLU A 68 -18.63 -4.62 34.67
CA GLU A 68 -20.00 -5.15 34.68
C GLU A 68 -20.24 -6.15 35.82
N GLU A 69 -19.20 -6.79 36.37
CA GLU A 69 -19.33 -7.65 37.57
C GLU A 69 -19.40 -6.85 38.89
N GLU A 70 -19.06 -5.56 38.88
CA GLU A 70 -19.08 -4.69 40.08
C GLU A 70 -20.33 -3.79 40.19
N ALA A 71 -21.31 -3.91 39.27
CA ALA A 71 -22.57 -3.15 39.27
C ALA A 71 -23.79 -4.06 39.49
#